data_AF-A0A8T5UPQ9-F1
#
_entry.id   AF-A0A8T5UPQ9-F1
#
_cell.length_a   1.000
_cell.length_b   1.000
_cell.length_c   1.000
_cell.angle_alpha   90.00
_cell.angle_beta   90.00
_cell.angle_gamma   90.00
#
_symmetry.space_group_name_H-M   'P 1'
#
loop_
_entity.id
_entity.type
_entity.pdbx_description
1 polymer ?
#
loop_
_entity_poly.entity_id
_entity_poly.type
_entity_poly.pdbx_seq_one_letter_code
_entity_poly.pdbx_strand_id
1 'polypeptide(L)'
;MKIFYKKDGGIVQLIDKEKMKEWSIELPLIFIEYIRNNQLNSYDDPKIKKEIEKYLDEILTDVAIPGLIKVIDGDDIEEVNKALVRIEELAKKNIEMVKPIRPYVEKLLKKKNTEVKTLSNSILDKFKKAERKKELAEKRKVMQEKEKLFLDGNLSGEEYAKARKEYLVLKE
;
A
#
# COMPACT_ATOMS: atom_id res chain seq x y z
N MET A 1 -18.11 19.32 0.97
CA MET A 1 -17.45 19.35 -0.36
C MET A 1 -16.06 19.86 -0.09
N LYS A 2 -15.02 19.18 -0.57
CA LYS A 2 -13.63 19.59 -0.38
C LYS A 2 -13.19 20.46 -1.55
N ILE A 3 -12.66 21.65 -1.27
CA ILE A 3 -12.25 22.63 -2.29
C ILE A 3 -10.74 22.80 -2.23
N PHE A 4 -10.10 22.83 -3.40
CA PHE A 4 -8.68 23.13 -3.59
C PHE A 4 -8.56 24.36 -4.48
N TYR A 5 -7.72 25.31 -4.10
CA TYR A 5 -7.54 26.56 -4.82
C TYR A 5 -6.31 26.51 -5.72
N LYS A 6 -6.50 26.87 -6.98
CA LYS A 6 -5.44 27.00 -7.97
C LYS A 6 -4.76 28.36 -7.88
N LYS A 7 -3.51 28.42 -8.33
CA LYS A 7 -2.74 29.68 -8.44
C LYS A 7 -3.37 30.69 -9.41
N ASP A 8 -4.11 30.21 -10.40
CA ASP A 8 -4.83 31.03 -11.39
C ASP A 8 -6.19 31.56 -10.86
N GLY A 9 -6.52 31.28 -9.60
CA GLY A 9 -7.81 31.64 -8.98
C GLY A 9 -8.95 30.66 -9.27
N GLY A 10 -8.71 29.61 -10.08
CA GLY A 10 -9.66 28.53 -10.30
C GLY A 10 -9.78 27.60 -9.07
N ILE A 11 -10.81 26.76 -9.07
CA ILE A 11 -11.06 25.79 -8.00
C ILE A 11 -11.18 24.37 -8.53
N VAL A 12 -10.72 23.41 -7.74
CA VAL A 12 -11.03 21.99 -7.91
C VAL A 12 -11.90 21.57 -6.74
N GLN A 13 -13.03 20.90 -7.04
CA GLN A 13 -13.97 20.45 -6.03
C GLN A 13 -14.05 18.93 -6.04
N LEU A 14 -13.83 18.32 -4.88
CA LEU A 14 -13.99 16.89 -4.66
C LEU A 14 -15.06 16.62 -3.61
N ILE A 15 -15.63 15.43 -3.64
CA ILE A 15 -16.63 15.01 -2.66
C ILE A 15 -15.97 14.92 -1.28
N ASP A 16 -16.75 15.27 -0.25
CA ASP A 16 -16.30 15.26 1.14
C ASP A 16 -16.13 13.83 1.67
N LYS A 17 -15.06 13.56 2.42
CA LYS A 17 -14.81 12.23 3.00
C LYS A 17 -15.91 11.81 3.95
N GLU A 18 -16.54 12.76 4.65
CA GLU A 18 -17.65 12.48 5.57
C GLU A 18 -18.86 11.91 4.82
N LYS A 19 -19.13 12.38 3.60
CA LYS A 19 -20.22 11.85 2.76
C LYS A 19 -19.91 10.45 2.22
N MET A 20 -18.63 10.10 2.10
CA MET A 20 -18.20 8.80 1.59
C MET A 20 -18.29 7.69 2.65
N LYS A 21 -18.45 8.03 3.94
CA LYS A 21 -18.61 7.05 5.02
C LYS A 21 -19.89 6.21 4.89
N GLU A 22 -20.90 6.77 4.23
CA GLU A 22 -22.19 6.11 3.98
C GLU A 22 -22.21 5.36 2.64
N TRP A 23 -21.16 5.48 1.84
CA TRP A 23 -21.11 4.80 0.55
C TRP A 23 -20.88 3.31 0.72
N SER A 24 -21.27 2.54 -0.30
CA SER A 24 -20.85 1.16 -0.41
C SER A 24 -19.32 1.10 -0.46
N ILE A 25 -18.73 0.02 0.07
CA ILE A 25 -17.29 -0.10 0.26
C ILE A 25 -16.46 0.09 -1.02
N GLU A 26 -17.07 -0.16 -2.18
CA GLU A 26 -16.42 -0.07 -3.49
C GLU A 26 -16.29 1.37 -3.98
N LEU A 27 -17.25 2.23 -3.66
CA LEU A 27 -17.32 3.58 -4.23
C LEU A 27 -16.17 4.48 -3.79
N PRO A 28 -15.72 4.51 -2.50
CA PRO A 28 -14.54 5.28 -2.11
C PRO A 28 -13.28 4.85 -2.86
N LEU A 29 -13.11 3.55 -3.11
CA LEU A 29 -11.97 3.01 -3.84
C LEU A 29 -12.01 3.41 -5.31
N ILE A 30 -13.16 3.23 -5.97
CA ILE A 30 -13.38 3.64 -7.36
C ILE A 30 -13.14 5.14 -7.52
N PHE A 31 -13.64 5.94 -6.58
CA PHE A 31 -13.42 7.39 -6.56
C PHE A 31 -11.93 7.73 -6.50
N ILE A 32 -11.19 7.15 -5.56
CA ILE A 32 -9.74 7.38 -5.44
C ILE A 32 -9.00 7.01 -6.72
N GLU A 33 -9.29 5.84 -7.31
CA GLU A 33 -8.65 5.39 -8.54
C GLU A 33 -8.98 6.28 -9.73
N TYR A 34 -10.25 6.68 -9.87
CA TYR A 34 -10.68 7.55 -10.94
C TYR A 34 -9.96 8.90 -10.89
N ILE A 35 -9.86 9.51 -9.71
CA ILE A 35 -9.14 10.79 -9.56
C ILE A 35 -7.66 10.60 -9.88
N ARG A 36 -6.99 9.60 -9.30
CA ARG A 36 -5.53 9.39 -9.52
C ARG A 36 -5.19 9.15 -10.99
N ASN A 37 -5.96 8.32 -11.68
CA ASN A 37 -5.62 7.89 -13.03
C ASN A 37 -6.08 8.88 -14.11
N ASN A 38 -7.23 9.53 -13.91
CA ASN A 38 -7.87 10.32 -14.98
C ASN A 38 -7.84 11.84 -14.73
N GLN A 39 -7.91 12.28 -13.47
CA GLN A 39 -8.02 13.71 -13.16
C GLN A 39 -6.73 14.33 -12.63
N LEU A 40 -5.93 13.58 -11.87
CA LEU A 40 -4.73 14.12 -11.23
C LEU A 40 -3.72 14.67 -12.26
N ASN A 41 -3.61 13.99 -13.40
CA ASN A 41 -2.71 14.38 -14.48
C ASN A 41 -3.17 15.61 -15.27
N SER A 42 -4.46 15.96 -15.24
CA SER A 42 -5.01 17.11 -15.97
C SER A 42 -4.83 18.44 -15.23
N TYR A 43 -4.39 18.40 -13.97
CA TYR A 43 -4.03 19.61 -13.24
C TYR A 43 -2.61 20.05 -13.60
N ASP A 44 -2.38 21.34 -13.85
CA ASP A 44 -1.03 21.83 -14.17
C ASP A 44 -0.20 22.17 -12.92
N ASP A 45 -0.86 22.52 -11.80
CA ASP A 45 -0.18 22.94 -10.58
C ASP A 45 0.29 21.74 -9.73
N PRO A 46 1.62 21.56 -9.55
CA PRO A 46 2.16 20.49 -8.72
C PRO A 46 1.72 20.57 -7.25
N LYS A 47 1.44 21.78 -6.74
CA LYS A 47 1.01 21.97 -5.35
C LYS A 47 -0.37 21.34 -5.13
N ILE A 48 -1.29 21.56 -6.08
CA ILE A 48 -2.65 21.01 -6.02
C ILE A 48 -2.64 19.51 -6.19
N LYS A 49 -1.82 18.98 -7.11
CA LYS A 49 -1.66 17.52 -7.24
C LYS A 49 -1.32 16.89 -5.90
N LYS A 50 -0.34 17.45 -5.19
CA LYS A 50 0.08 16.96 -3.88
C LYS A 50 -0.99 17.10 -2.80
N GLU A 51 -1.75 18.20 -2.79
CA GLU A 51 -2.86 18.39 -1.85
C GLU A 51 -4.02 17.42 -2.11
N ILE A 52 -4.34 17.19 -3.39
CA ILE A 52 -5.36 16.21 -3.80
C ILE A 52 -4.88 14.79 -3.47
N GLU A 53 -3.64 14.41 -3.80
CA GLU A 53 -3.07 13.11 -3.44
C GLU A 53 -3.18 12.84 -1.94
N LYS A 54 -2.77 13.81 -1.12
CA LYS A 54 -2.90 13.72 0.34
C LYS A 54 -4.36 13.51 0.75
N TYR A 55 -5.30 14.23 0.15
CA TYR A 55 -6.71 14.06 0.46
C TYR A 55 -7.26 12.68 0.04
N LEU A 56 -6.80 12.13 -1.09
CA LEU A 56 -7.14 10.77 -1.50
C LEU A 56 -6.56 9.72 -0.55
N ASP A 57 -5.35 9.95 -0.02
CA ASP A 57 -4.75 9.11 1.02
C ASP A 57 -5.53 9.16 2.34
N GLU A 58 -6.05 10.34 2.70
CA GLU A 58 -6.96 10.52 3.84
C GLU A 58 -8.27 9.74 3.64
N ILE A 59 -8.91 9.83 2.47
CA ILE A 59 -10.13 9.05 2.17
C ILE A 59 -9.83 7.55 2.26
N LEU A 60 -8.70 7.12 1.71
CA LEU A 60 -8.31 5.72 1.73
C LEU A 60 -8.18 5.20 3.17
N THR A 61 -7.51 5.98 4.02
CA THR A 61 -7.20 5.61 5.40
C THR A 61 -8.39 5.73 6.34
N ASP A 62 -9.18 6.81 6.22
CA ASP A 62 -10.25 7.13 7.16
C ASP A 62 -11.59 6.50 6.79
N VAL A 63 -11.77 6.10 5.51
CA VAL A 63 -13.05 5.62 4.98
C VAL A 63 -12.92 4.25 4.36
N ALA A 64 -12.10 4.10 3.31
CA ALA A 64 -12.07 2.87 2.52
C ALA A 64 -11.52 1.68 3.30
N ILE A 65 -10.37 1.83 3.97
CA ILE A 65 -9.75 0.78 4.79
C ILE A 65 -10.69 0.34 5.94
N PRO A 66 -11.25 1.25 6.77
CA PRO A 66 -12.24 0.88 7.77
C PRO A 66 -13.48 0.17 7.19
N GLY A 67 -13.96 0.59 6.03
CA GLY A 67 -15.06 -0.08 5.33
C GLY A 67 -14.72 -1.52 4.96
N LEU A 68 -13.54 -1.76 4.38
CA LEU A 68 -13.05 -3.09 4.04
C LEU A 68 -12.88 -3.98 5.29
N ILE A 69 -12.35 -3.42 6.38
CA ILE A 69 -12.19 -4.13 7.66
C ILE A 69 -13.54 -4.59 8.19
N LYS A 70 -14.55 -3.70 8.20
CA LYS A 70 -15.91 -4.06 8.66
C LYS A 70 -16.51 -5.21 7.87
N VAL A 71 -16.30 -5.22 6.56
CA VAL A 71 -16.80 -6.31 5.70
C VAL A 71 -16.05 -7.60 5.96
N ILE A 72 -14.72 -7.56 6.08
CA ILE A 72 -13.88 -8.72 6.41
C ILE A 72 -14.25 -9.35 7.75
N ASP A 73 -14.50 -8.53 8.78
CA ASP A 73 -14.89 -9.00 10.11
C ASP A 73 -16.35 -9.50 10.16
N GLY A 74 -17.16 -9.25 9.10
CA GLY A 74 -18.53 -9.73 8.97
C GLY A 74 -18.66 -11.22 8.67
N ASP A 75 -19.91 -11.68 8.61
CA ASP A 75 -20.26 -13.09 8.38
C ASP A 75 -20.72 -13.38 6.94
N ASP A 76 -21.01 -12.34 6.15
CA ASP A 76 -21.38 -12.48 4.74
C ASP A 76 -20.15 -12.87 3.92
N ILE A 77 -20.07 -14.16 3.57
CA ILE A 77 -18.96 -14.74 2.82
C ILE A 77 -18.82 -14.11 1.43
N GLU A 78 -19.93 -13.74 0.79
CA GLU A 78 -19.90 -13.18 -0.56
C GLU A 78 -19.27 -11.78 -0.54
N GLU A 79 -19.69 -10.95 0.41
CA GLU A 79 -19.12 -9.62 0.62
C GLU A 79 -17.66 -9.69 1.08
N VAL A 80 -17.31 -10.65 1.95
CA VAL A 80 -15.91 -10.91 2.35
C VAL A 80 -15.05 -11.27 1.13
N ASN A 81 -15.53 -12.17 0.26
CA ASN A 81 -14.82 -12.55 -0.96
C ASN A 81 -14.60 -11.35 -1.88
N LYS A 82 -15.65 -10.54 -2.12
CA LYS A 82 -15.53 -9.29 -2.92
C LYS A 82 -14.48 -8.35 -2.32
N ALA A 83 -14.54 -8.11 -1.01
CA ALA A 83 -13.56 -7.26 -0.33
C ALA A 83 -12.12 -7.79 -0.46
N LEU A 84 -11.91 -9.10 -0.34
CA LEU A 84 -10.60 -9.72 -0.52
C LEU A 84 -10.06 -9.57 -1.94
N VAL A 85 -10.89 -9.75 -2.96
CA VAL A 85 -10.50 -9.52 -4.36
C VAL A 85 -10.02 -8.08 -4.54
N ARG A 86 -10.76 -7.10 -3.99
CA ARG A 86 -10.35 -5.68 -4.05
C ARG A 86 -9.04 -5.42 -3.34
N ILE A 87 -8.84 -6.00 -2.16
CA ILE A 87 -7.58 -5.87 -1.42
C ILE A 87 -6.44 -6.47 -2.23
N GLU A 88 -6.65 -7.59 -2.91
CA GLU A 88 -5.64 -8.18 -3.78
C GLU A 88 -5.29 -7.28 -4.98
N GLU A 89 -6.28 -6.65 -5.60
CA GLU A 89 -6.07 -5.67 -6.68
C GLU A 89 -5.26 -4.46 -6.21
N LEU A 90 -5.64 -3.89 -5.05
CA LEU A 90 -4.91 -2.78 -4.44
C LEU A 90 -3.48 -3.19 -4.06
N ALA A 91 -3.29 -4.40 -3.51
CA ALA A 91 -1.99 -4.95 -3.15
C ALA A 91 -1.05 -5.07 -4.37
N LYS A 92 -1.60 -5.40 -5.56
CA LYS A 92 -0.84 -5.46 -6.82
C LYS A 92 -0.34 -4.07 -7.25
N LYS A 93 -1.14 -3.01 -7.01
CA LYS A 93 -0.81 -1.63 -7.38
C LYS A 93 0.15 -0.99 -6.38
N ASN A 94 -0.20 -1.01 -5.09
CA ASN A 94 0.63 -0.50 -4.01
C ASN A 94 0.34 -1.25 -2.70
N ILE A 95 1.27 -2.13 -2.32
CA ILE A 95 1.17 -2.95 -1.13
C ILE A 95 1.13 -2.16 0.18
N GLU A 96 1.76 -0.97 0.24
CA GLU A 96 1.77 -0.16 1.46
C GLU A 96 0.37 0.39 1.78
N MET A 97 -0.48 0.59 0.78
CA MET A 97 -1.85 1.08 0.96
C MET A 97 -2.73 0.10 1.71
N VAL A 98 -2.53 -1.21 1.51
CA VAL A 98 -3.35 -2.26 2.13
C VAL A 98 -2.69 -2.88 3.36
N LYS A 99 -1.48 -2.45 3.69
CA LYS A 99 -0.71 -2.93 4.85
C LYS A 99 -1.48 -2.86 6.18
N PRO A 100 -2.28 -1.83 6.48
CA PRO A 100 -3.08 -1.79 7.71
C PRO A 100 -4.11 -2.91 7.83
N ILE A 101 -4.53 -3.52 6.70
CA ILE A 101 -5.54 -4.58 6.67
C ILE A 101 -4.93 -5.95 6.99
N ARG A 102 -3.61 -6.11 6.90
CA ARG A 102 -2.89 -7.39 7.15
C ARG A 102 -3.39 -8.18 8.37
N PRO A 103 -3.49 -7.63 9.59
CA PRO A 103 -3.93 -8.40 10.75
C PRO A 103 -5.36 -8.96 10.62
N TYR A 104 -6.22 -8.30 9.84
CA TYR A 104 -7.58 -8.75 9.57
C TYR A 104 -7.58 -9.90 8.55
N VAL A 105 -6.74 -9.83 7.51
CA VAL A 105 -6.54 -10.94 6.56
C VAL A 105 -5.96 -12.17 7.27
N GLU A 106 -5.04 -12.00 8.23
CA GLU A 106 -4.49 -13.12 9.01
C GLU A 106 -5.57 -13.83 9.85
N LYS A 107 -6.54 -13.10 10.40
CA LYS A 107 -7.67 -13.69 11.15
C LYS A 107 -8.54 -14.58 10.26
N LEU A 108 -8.71 -14.23 8.99
CA LEU A 108 -9.55 -14.98 8.05
C LEU A 108 -9.05 -16.40 7.77
N LEU A 109 -7.77 -16.68 7.99
CA LEU A 109 -7.21 -18.04 7.87
C LEU A 109 -7.87 -19.04 8.85
N LYS A 110 -8.46 -18.54 9.94
CA LYS A 110 -9.18 -19.33 10.94
C LYS A 110 -10.61 -19.68 10.51
N LYS A 111 -11.20 -18.97 9.54
CA LYS A 111 -12.56 -19.27 9.03
C LYS A 111 -12.56 -20.62 8.30
N LYS A 112 -13.69 -21.34 8.25
CA LYS A 112 -13.76 -22.66 7.59
C LYS A 112 -13.75 -22.59 6.06
N ASN A 113 -14.17 -21.47 5.47
CA ASN A 113 -14.32 -21.30 4.03
C ASN A 113 -12.96 -21.38 3.29
N THR A 114 -12.88 -22.26 2.29
CA THR A 114 -11.65 -22.55 1.53
C THR A 114 -11.25 -21.43 0.57
N GLU A 115 -12.22 -20.76 -0.04
CA GLU A 115 -11.99 -19.65 -0.98
C GLU A 115 -11.43 -18.43 -0.25
N VAL A 116 -12.05 -18.05 0.88
CA VAL A 116 -11.58 -16.98 1.79
C VAL A 116 -10.14 -17.25 2.22
N LYS A 117 -9.80 -18.49 2.61
CA LYS A 117 -8.44 -18.87 2.98
C LYS A 117 -7.47 -18.71 1.81
N THR A 118 -7.87 -19.13 0.61
CA THR A 118 -7.02 -19.10 -0.58
C THR A 118 -6.69 -17.66 -0.96
N LEU A 119 -7.69 -16.79 -1.01
CA LEU A 119 -7.51 -15.35 -1.27
C LEU A 119 -6.67 -14.69 -0.17
N SER A 120 -6.96 -15.00 1.09
CA SER A 120 -6.19 -14.48 2.24
C SER A 120 -4.72 -14.87 2.15
N ASN A 121 -4.40 -16.13 1.85
CA ASN A 121 -3.03 -16.59 1.66
C ASN A 121 -2.33 -15.88 0.49
N SER A 122 -3.02 -15.70 -0.64
CA SER A 122 -2.46 -14.95 -1.78
C SER A 122 -2.06 -13.53 -1.39
N ILE A 123 -2.92 -12.84 -0.64
CA ILE A 123 -2.66 -11.48 -0.15
C ILE A 123 -1.48 -11.48 0.85
N LEU A 124 -1.45 -12.41 1.80
CA LEU A 124 -0.37 -12.51 2.78
C LEU A 124 0.99 -12.82 2.15
N ASP A 125 1.03 -13.63 1.10
CA ASP A 125 2.26 -13.90 0.36
C ASP A 125 2.75 -12.66 -0.39
N LYS A 126 1.87 -11.78 -0.87
CA LYS A 126 2.26 -10.48 -1.43
C LYS A 126 2.88 -9.57 -0.37
N PHE A 127 2.32 -9.54 0.84
CA PHE A 127 2.93 -8.79 1.96
C PHE A 127 4.34 -9.31 2.27
N LYS A 128 4.52 -10.63 2.40
CA LYS A 128 5.85 -11.23 2.65
C LYS A 128 6.85 -10.91 1.54
N LYS A 129 6.43 -11.01 0.27
CA LYS A 129 7.28 -10.68 -0.88
C LYS A 129 7.70 -9.20 -0.89
N ALA A 130 6.78 -8.30 -0.52
CA ALA A 130 7.08 -6.87 -0.41
C ALA A 130 8.08 -6.58 0.72
N GLU A 131 7.89 -7.18 1.90
CA GLU A 131 8.83 -7.05 3.03
C GLU A 131 10.21 -7.56 2.67
N ARG A 132 10.30 -8.76 2.09
CA ARG A 132 11.58 -9.32 1.61
C ARG A 132 12.26 -8.41 0.59
N LYS A 133 11.50 -7.80 -0.34
CA LYS A 133 12.05 -6.86 -1.31
C LYS A 133 12.60 -5.60 -0.65
N LYS A 134 11.93 -5.10 0.39
CA LYS A 134 12.37 -3.93 1.16
C LYS A 134 13.65 -4.22 1.95
N GLU A 135 13.68 -5.33 2.68
CA GLU A 135 14.87 -5.77 3.41
C GLU A 135 16.08 -5.99 2.49
N LEU A 136 15.86 -6.58 1.32
CA LEU A 136 16.90 -6.74 0.30
C LEU A 136 17.41 -5.39 -0.21
N ALA A 137 16.54 -4.41 -0.41
CA ALA A 137 16.94 -3.08 -0.84
C ALA A 137 17.76 -2.34 0.21
N GLU A 138 17.39 -2.45 1.49
CA GLU A 138 18.15 -1.89 2.62
C GLU A 138 19.53 -2.54 2.73
N LYS A 139 19.59 -3.88 2.68
CA LYS A 139 20.87 -4.60 2.72
C LYS A 139 21.77 -4.31 1.51
N ARG A 140 21.19 -4.06 0.32
CA ARG A 140 21.95 -3.62 -0.85
C ARG A 140 22.64 -2.28 -0.61
N LYS A 141 21.93 -1.31 -0.01
CA LYS A 141 22.52 0.00 0.34
C LYS A 141 23.66 -0.16 1.33
N VAL A 142 23.44 -0.92 2.40
CA VAL A 142 24.48 -1.21 3.41
C VAL A 142 25.70 -1.90 2.78
N MET A 143 25.48 -2.84 1.85
CA MET A 143 26.58 -3.48 1.14
C MET A 143 27.35 -2.54 0.24
N GLN A 144 26.66 -1.64 -0.48
CA GLN A 144 27.31 -0.62 -1.31
C GLN A 144 28.17 0.34 -0.46
N GLU A 145 27.67 0.73 0.72
CA GLU A 145 28.43 1.55 1.67
C GLU A 145 29.65 0.82 2.22
N LYS A 146 29.50 -0.46 2.62
CA LYS A 146 30.62 -1.28 3.08
C LYS A 146 31.67 -1.55 2.00
N GLU A 147 31.23 -1.73 0.76
CA GLU A 147 32.12 -1.89 -0.39
C GLU A 147 32.94 -0.62 -0.62
N LYS A 148 32.30 0.56 -0.53
CA LYS A 148 33.01 1.84 -0.58
C LYS A 148 34.05 1.98 0.54
N LEU A 149 33.67 1.68 1.78
CA LEU A 149 34.58 1.74 2.93
C LEU A 149 35.76 0.77 2.81
N PHE A 150 35.53 -0.42 2.25
CA PHE A 150 36.60 -1.39 1.97
C PHE A 150 37.57 -0.87 0.90
N LEU A 151 37.06 -0.30 -0.21
CA LEU A 151 37.89 0.29 -1.26
C LEU A 151 38.68 1.51 -0.75
N ASP A 152 38.10 2.29 0.15
CA ASP A 152 38.77 3.43 0.79
C ASP A 152 39.80 3.00 1.87
N GLY A 153 39.95 1.69 2.13
CA GLY A 153 40.88 1.15 3.14
C GLY A 153 40.39 1.29 4.59
N ASN A 154 39.14 1.74 4.78
CA ASN A 154 38.53 1.99 6.08
C ASN A 154 37.80 0.76 6.68
N LEU A 155 37.77 -0.36 5.96
CA LEU A 155 37.17 -1.63 6.40
C LEU A 155 38.14 -2.77 6.11
N SER A 156 38.29 -3.72 7.04
CA SER A 156 39.15 -4.88 6.83
C SER A 156 38.53 -5.89 5.86
N GLY A 157 39.36 -6.69 5.19
CA GLY A 157 38.90 -7.74 4.27
C GLY A 157 38.05 -8.82 4.95
N GLU A 158 38.33 -9.13 6.22
CA GLU A 158 37.54 -10.10 7.01
C GLU A 158 36.14 -9.57 7.33
N GLU A 159 36.03 -8.30 7.72
CA GLU A 159 34.75 -7.65 8.00
C GLU A 159 33.90 -7.50 6.73
N TYR A 160 34.53 -7.18 5.60
CA TYR A 160 33.87 -7.15 4.30
C TYR A 160 33.35 -8.53 3.87
N ALA A 161 34.18 -9.57 3.99
CA ALA A 161 33.82 -10.95 3.64
C ALA A 161 32.65 -11.47 4.48
N LYS A 162 32.63 -11.18 5.78
CA LYS A 162 31.51 -11.53 6.67
C LYS A 162 30.21 -10.85 6.25
N ALA A 163 30.26 -9.53 5.99
CA ALA A 163 29.09 -8.79 5.51
C ALA A 163 28.57 -9.30 4.16
N ARG A 164 29.48 -9.66 3.25
CA ARG A 164 29.13 -10.23 1.94
C ARG A 164 28.44 -11.59 2.06
N LYS A 165 28.91 -12.46 2.96
CA LYS A 165 28.30 -13.78 3.20
C LYS A 165 26.88 -13.64 3.72
N GLU A 166 26.64 -12.74 4.68
CA GLU A 166 25.29 -12.46 5.22
C GLU A 166 24.34 -11.86 4.17
N TYR A 167 24.86 -11.06 3.24
CA TYR A 167 24.08 -10.53 2.12
C TYR A 167 23.63 -11.62 1.12
N LEU A 168 24.51 -12.59 0.83
CA LEU A 168 24.22 -13.66 -0.13
C LEU A 168 23.11 -14.60 0.36
N VAL A 169 23.03 -14.88 1.66
CA VAL A 169 22.00 -15.75 2.28
C VAL A 169 20.57 -15.24 2.04
N LEU A 170 20.36 -13.94 1.85
CA LEU A 170 19.02 -13.38 1.56
C LEU A 170 18.65 -13.36 0.09
N LYS A 171 19.65 -13.46 -0.79
CA LYS A 171 19.46 -13.41 -2.25
C LYS A 171 18.86 -14.71 -2.78
N GLU A 172 19.15 -15.84 -2.11
CA GLU A 172 18.52 -17.16 -2.31
C GLU A 172 17.14 -17.20 -1.65
#